data_AF-A0A922MJU6-F1
#
_entry.id   AF-A0A922MJU6-F1
#
_cell.length_a   1.000
_cell.length_b   1.000
_cell.length_c   1.000
_cell.angle_alpha   90.00
_cell.angle_beta   90.00
_cell.angle_gamma   90.00
#
_symmetry.space_group_name_H-M   'P 1'
#
loop_
_entity.id
_entity.type
_entity.pdbx_description
1 polymer ?
#
loop_
_entity_poly.entity_id
_entity_poly.type
_entity_poly.pdbx_seq_one_letter_code
_entity_poly.pdbx_strand_id
1 'polypeptide(L)'
;MKIVMFQQKGKAPTKGAKQILMENSVTLNFYRNMSLVAIAAYGLVTTCLYLDDLTTGVIVMNILVLLIYGGCYQMMKYISRPTYTDNSQLLDPGLDLNMEGGMGEHVKDIVILSSLTHVLTILSNYFWFLLLLVPLRAFWLLWKNVLGPWFFQEAPQDTEQDEKKKKKMERKMKRYQQ
;
A
#
# COMPACT_ATOMS: atom_id res chain seq x y z
N MET A 1 12.63 36.83 -0.29
CA MET A 1 11.21 36.42 -0.38
C MET A 1 11.12 35.21 -1.30
N LYS A 2 11.08 33.99 -0.76
CA LYS A 2 11.00 32.75 -1.56
C LYS A 2 9.52 32.42 -1.76
N ILE A 3 9.03 32.57 -2.98
CA ILE A 3 7.70 32.11 -3.39
C ILE A 3 7.79 30.59 -3.50
N VAL A 4 7.24 29.88 -2.53
CA VAL A 4 7.06 28.43 -2.61
C VAL A 4 5.86 28.17 -3.52
N MET A 5 6.16 27.88 -4.79
CA MET A 5 5.19 27.35 -5.74
C MET A 5 4.80 25.93 -5.30
N PHE A 6 3.65 25.79 -4.62
CA PHE A 6 3.01 24.48 -4.48
C PHE A 6 2.56 24.02 -5.88
N GLN A 7 3.43 23.29 -6.57
CA GLN A 7 3.07 22.53 -7.77
C GLN A 7 2.00 21.53 -7.36
N GLN A 8 0.74 21.79 -7.72
CA GLN A 8 -0.31 20.77 -7.66
C GLN A 8 0.10 19.67 -8.63
N LYS A 9 0.59 18.54 -8.09
CA LYS A 9 0.94 17.34 -8.85
C LYS A 9 -0.24 17.04 -9.78
N GLY A 10 -0.03 17.24 -11.08
CA GLY A 10 -1.07 17.07 -12.09
C GLY A 10 -1.71 15.69 -11.94
N LYS A 11 -3.04 15.62 -12.07
CA LYS A 11 -3.75 14.33 -12.06
C LYS A 11 -3.09 13.42 -13.08
N ALA A 12 -2.59 12.26 -12.63
CA ALA A 12 -1.98 11.28 -13.50
C ALA A 12 -2.96 10.92 -14.64
N PRO A 13 -2.46 10.69 -15.87
CA PRO A 13 -3.32 10.30 -16.99
C PRO A 13 -4.13 9.05 -16.62
N THR A 14 -5.44 9.12 -16.81
CA THR A 14 -6.35 8.02 -16.48
C THR A 14 -6.19 6.88 -17.48
N LYS A 15 -5.63 5.77 -17.03
CA LYS A 15 -5.55 4.50 -17.78
C LYS A 15 -6.95 3.95 -18.07
N GLY A 16 -7.09 3.17 -19.14
CA GLY A 16 -8.36 2.52 -19.47
C GLY A 16 -8.73 1.41 -18.47
N ALA A 17 -10.02 1.22 -18.18
CA ALA A 17 -10.49 0.24 -17.19
C ALA A 17 -10.00 -1.20 -17.47
N LYS A 18 -10.01 -1.62 -18.74
CA LYS A 18 -9.48 -2.94 -19.14
C LYS A 18 -7.98 -3.07 -18.89
N GLN A 19 -7.23 -1.98 -19.08
CA GLN A 19 -5.79 -1.94 -18.85
C GLN A 19 -5.49 -2.04 -17.35
N ILE A 20 -6.20 -1.28 -16.50
CA ILE A 20 -6.07 -1.36 -15.04
C ILE A 20 -6.34 -2.78 -14.54
N LEU A 21 -7.41 -3.41 -15.03
CA LEU A 21 -7.74 -4.80 -14.68
C LEU A 21 -6.59 -5.77 -15.01
N MET A 22 -6.05 -5.68 -16.22
CA MET A 22 -4.95 -6.53 -16.68
C MET A 22 -3.69 -6.28 -15.85
N GLU A 23 -3.29 -5.03 -15.69
CA GLU A 23 -2.11 -4.63 -14.92
C GLU A 23 -2.23 -5.08 -13.45
N ASN A 24 -3.40 -4.92 -12.82
CA ASN A 24 -3.65 -5.37 -11.46
C ASN A 24 -3.40 -6.88 -11.31
N SER A 25 -3.90 -7.69 -12.26
CA SER A 25 -3.68 -9.15 -12.23
C SER A 25 -2.22 -9.53 -12.42
N VAL A 26 -1.50 -8.83 -13.30
CA VAL A 26 -0.06 -9.02 -13.52
C VAL A 26 0.72 -8.65 -12.25
N THR A 27 0.39 -7.51 -11.64
CA THR A 27 1.00 -7.05 -10.39
C THR A 27 0.78 -8.05 -9.26
N LEU A 28 -0.46 -8.51 -9.04
CA LEU A 28 -0.76 -9.53 -8.03
C LEU A 28 0.08 -10.80 -8.22
N ASN A 29 0.16 -11.29 -9.46
CA ASN A 29 0.93 -12.49 -9.77
C ASN A 29 2.44 -12.28 -9.57
N PHE A 30 2.97 -11.12 -9.96
CA PHE A 30 4.37 -10.78 -9.77
C PHE A 30 4.77 -10.80 -8.29
N TYR A 31 4.03 -10.09 -7.44
CA TYR A 31 4.35 -10.01 -6.00
C TYR A 31 4.07 -11.31 -5.25
N ARG A 32 3.05 -12.07 -5.67
CA ARG A 32 2.83 -13.43 -5.16
C ARG A 32 4.00 -14.34 -5.50
N ASN A 33 4.42 -14.37 -6.75
CA ASN A 33 5.53 -15.23 -7.19
C ASN A 33 6.84 -14.81 -6.52
N MET A 34 7.12 -13.51 -6.40
CA MET A 34 8.27 -13.01 -5.64
C MET A 34 8.27 -13.51 -4.20
N SER A 35 7.13 -13.43 -3.51
CA SER A 35 6.99 -13.91 -2.13
C SER A 35 7.24 -15.42 -2.05
N LEU A 36 6.65 -16.21 -2.97
CA LEU A 36 6.84 -17.66 -3.02
C LEU A 36 8.30 -18.05 -3.30
N VAL A 37 8.98 -17.34 -4.20
CA VAL A 37 10.41 -17.54 -4.49
C VAL A 37 11.25 -17.25 -3.26
N ALA A 38 10.99 -16.16 -2.53
CA ALA A 38 11.71 -15.83 -1.30
C ALA A 38 11.51 -16.91 -0.22
N ILE A 39 10.26 -17.35 -0.01
CA ILE A 39 9.93 -18.43 0.94
C ILE A 39 10.65 -19.72 0.55
N ALA A 40 10.59 -20.11 -0.72
CA ALA A 40 11.22 -21.34 -1.21
C ALA A 40 12.74 -21.26 -1.09
N ALA A 41 13.36 -20.15 -1.47
CA ALA A 41 14.80 -19.96 -1.37
C ALA A 41 15.28 -20.03 0.08
N TYR A 42 14.65 -19.28 1.00
CA TYR A 42 14.99 -19.32 2.41
C TYR A 42 14.77 -20.71 3.01
N GLY A 43 13.60 -21.32 2.75
CA GLY A 43 13.24 -22.62 3.29
C GLY A 43 14.17 -23.73 2.81
N LEU A 44 14.50 -23.77 1.52
CA LEU A 44 15.41 -24.76 0.94
C LEU A 44 16.83 -24.60 1.50
N VAL A 45 17.37 -23.38 1.51
CA VAL A 45 18.74 -23.16 2.01
C VAL A 45 18.84 -23.49 3.51
N THR A 46 17.86 -23.05 4.30
CA THR A 46 17.84 -23.32 5.75
C THR A 46 17.71 -24.81 6.03
N THR A 47 16.81 -25.52 5.33
CA THR A 47 16.63 -26.96 5.54
C THR A 47 17.83 -27.78 5.06
N CYS A 48 18.50 -27.38 3.97
CA CYS A 48 19.64 -28.13 3.43
C CYS A 48 20.96 -27.87 4.17
N LEU A 49 21.19 -26.64 4.65
CA LEU A 49 22.49 -26.23 5.19
C LEU A 49 22.49 -25.89 6.68
N TYR A 50 21.33 -25.52 7.26
CA TYR A 50 21.22 -24.93 8.60
C TYR A 50 20.11 -25.58 9.44
N LEU A 51 19.85 -26.87 9.22
CA LEU A 51 18.76 -27.59 9.88
C LEU A 51 18.96 -27.63 11.41
N ASP A 52 20.20 -27.74 11.87
CA ASP A 52 20.56 -27.77 13.29
C ASP A 52 20.46 -26.38 13.96
N ASP A 53 20.48 -25.30 13.17
CA ASP A 53 20.35 -23.92 13.65
C ASP A 53 18.90 -23.43 13.73
N LEU A 54 17.92 -24.32 13.46
CA LEU A 54 16.49 -24.02 13.55
C LEU A 54 16.04 -23.86 15.01
N THR A 55 16.15 -22.64 15.50
CA THR A 55 15.58 -22.26 16.79
C THR A 55 14.09 -21.92 16.70
N THR A 56 13.37 -22.02 17.83
CA THR A 56 11.97 -21.58 17.92
C THR A 56 11.78 -20.13 17.49
N GLY A 57 12.75 -19.26 17.78
CA GLY A 57 12.72 -17.85 17.36
C GLY A 57 12.72 -17.69 15.84
N VAL A 58 13.56 -18.44 15.14
CA VAL A 58 13.61 -18.44 13.66
C VAL A 58 12.30 -18.96 13.08
N ILE A 59 11.70 -20.01 13.66
CA ILE A 59 10.40 -20.53 13.22
C ILE A 59 9.30 -19.47 13.38
N VAL A 60 9.24 -18.78 14.53
CA VAL A 60 8.27 -17.72 14.78
C VAL A 60 8.43 -16.57 13.78
N MET A 61 9.67 -16.15 13.51
CA MET A 61 9.95 -15.10 12.52
C MET A 61 9.54 -15.49 11.10
N ASN A 62 9.71 -16.76 10.74
CA ASN A 62 9.23 -17.29 9.45
C ASN A 62 7.70 -17.28 9.35
N ILE A 63 6.99 -17.71 10.40
CA ILE A 63 5.52 -17.64 10.45
C ILE A 63 5.06 -16.18 10.34
N LEU A 64 5.73 -15.25 11.04
CA LEU A 64 5.42 -13.82 10.95
C LEU A 64 5.54 -13.31 9.52
N VAL A 65 6.61 -13.65 8.80
CA VAL A 65 6.78 -13.26 7.39
C VAL A 65 5.73 -13.88 6.48
N LEU A 66 5.35 -15.14 6.71
CA LEU A 66 4.26 -15.79 5.96
C LEU A 66 2.93 -15.05 6.16
N LEU A 67 2.63 -14.62 7.40
CA LEU A 67 1.45 -13.80 7.69
C LEU A 67 1.53 -12.43 7.00
N ILE A 68 2.71 -11.80 6.94
CA ILE A 68 2.90 -10.54 6.22
C ILE A 68 2.63 -10.73 4.72
N TYR A 69 3.18 -11.77 4.08
CA TYR A 69 2.92 -12.04 2.66
C TYR A 69 1.45 -12.33 2.40
N GLY A 70 0.83 -13.19 3.22
CA GLY A 70 -0.60 -13.50 3.11
C GLY A 70 -1.48 -12.27 3.27
N GLY A 71 -1.20 -11.44 4.29
CA GLY A 71 -1.90 -10.19 4.55
C GLY A 71 -1.73 -9.17 3.40
N CYS A 72 -0.52 -9.01 2.88
CA CYS A 72 -0.26 -8.11 1.74
C CYS A 72 -0.96 -8.58 0.46
N TYR A 73 -0.89 -9.87 0.15
CA TYR A 73 -1.59 -10.45 -1.00
C TYR A 73 -3.11 -10.26 -0.88
N GLN A 74 -3.67 -10.57 0.30
CA GLN A 74 -5.09 -10.40 0.57
C GLN A 74 -5.52 -8.94 0.46
N MET A 75 -4.73 -8.01 1.00
CA MET A 75 -5.01 -6.57 0.90
C MET A 75 -4.97 -6.09 -0.54
N MET A 76 -3.93 -6.43 -1.33
CA MET A 76 -3.87 -6.06 -2.75
C MET A 76 -5.05 -6.64 -3.53
N LYS A 77 -5.38 -7.92 -3.31
CA LYS A 77 -6.50 -8.59 -3.98
C LYS A 77 -7.84 -7.95 -3.62
N TYR A 78 -8.01 -7.51 -2.38
CA TYR A 78 -9.23 -6.85 -1.92
C TYR A 78 -9.41 -5.47 -2.56
N ILE A 79 -8.37 -4.63 -2.55
CA ILE A 79 -8.47 -3.25 -3.09
C ILE A 79 -8.54 -3.24 -4.63
N SER A 80 -7.97 -4.24 -5.30
CA SER A 80 -7.98 -4.35 -6.76
C SER A 80 -9.13 -5.21 -7.31
N ARG A 81 -10.14 -5.53 -6.49
CA ARG A 81 -11.22 -6.45 -6.88
C ARG A 81 -12.13 -5.77 -7.92
N PRO A 82 -12.31 -6.37 -9.12
CA PRO A 82 -13.21 -5.83 -10.11
C PRO A 82 -14.68 -6.11 -9.78
N THR A 83 -15.54 -5.20 -10.19
CA THR A 83 -17.00 -5.31 -10.11
C THR A 83 -17.59 -5.39 -11.52
N TYR A 84 -18.53 -6.31 -11.72
CA TYR A 84 -19.21 -6.53 -12.99
C TYR A 84 -20.71 -6.31 -12.83
N THR A 85 -21.37 -5.87 -13.90
CA THR A 85 -22.83 -5.83 -14.02
C THR A 85 -23.39 -7.25 -14.21
N ASP A 86 -24.70 -7.44 -14.01
CA ASP A 86 -25.42 -8.71 -14.24
C ASP A 86 -25.18 -9.32 -15.64
N ASN A 87 -24.96 -8.46 -16.64
CA ASN A 87 -24.61 -8.86 -18.02
C ASN A 87 -23.11 -9.20 -18.22
N SER A 88 -22.34 -9.42 -17.14
CA SER A 88 -20.89 -9.66 -17.16
C SER A 88 -20.04 -8.55 -17.81
N GLN A 89 -20.60 -7.34 -17.93
CA GLN A 89 -19.86 -6.17 -18.38
C GLN A 89 -19.06 -5.58 -17.21
N LEU A 90 -17.79 -5.21 -17.44
CA LEU A 90 -16.95 -4.59 -16.43
C LEU A 90 -17.51 -3.21 -16.04
N LEU A 91 -17.90 -3.08 -14.76
CA LEU A 91 -18.42 -1.83 -14.19
C LEU A 91 -17.29 -1.00 -13.55
N ASP A 92 -16.46 -1.65 -12.74
CA ASP A 92 -15.33 -1.02 -12.05
C ASP A 92 -14.13 -1.98 -12.06
N PRO A 93 -12.95 -1.57 -12.58
CA PRO A 93 -11.74 -2.38 -12.53
C PRO A 93 -11.13 -2.55 -11.12
N GLY A 94 -11.62 -1.82 -10.12
CA GLY A 94 -11.03 -1.73 -8.79
C GLY A 94 -9.90 -0.70 -8.73
N LEU A 95 -9.25 -0.57 -7.57
CA LEU A 95 -8.15 0.37 -7.37
C LEU A 95 -6.92 -0.05 -8.20
N ASP A 96 -6.34 0.88 -8.96
CA ASP A 96 -5.09 0.65 -9.69
C ASP A 96 -3.93 0.49 -8.69
N LEU A 97 -3.39 -0.72 -8.60
CA LEU A 97 -2.26 -1.05 -7.72
C LEU A 97 -0.95 -0.35 -8.14
N ASN A 98 -0.88 0.14 -9.38
CA ASN A 98 0.28 0.82 -9.95
C ASN A 98 0.11 2.34 -10.02
N MET A 99 -0.93 2.88 -9.39
CA MET A 99 -1.09 4.33 -9.22
C MET A 99 -0.03 4.88 -8.25
N GLU A 100 0.70 5.91 -8.68
CA GLU A 100 1.70 6.60 -7.84
C GLU A 100 1.08 7.22 -6.60
N GLY A 101 1.67 6.94 -5.43
CA GLY A 101 1.16 7.41 -4.14
C GLY A 101 -0.16 6.78 -3.71
N GLY A 102 -0.61 5.73 -4.40
CA GLY A 102 -1.76 4.93 -4.01
C GLY A 102 -1.43 3.91 -2.92
N MET A 103 -2.48 3.34 -2.30
CA MET A 103 -2.31 2.32 -1.27
C MET A 103 -1.49 1.11 -1.76
N GLY A 104 -1.64 0.73 -3.03
CA GLY A 104 -0.91 -0.38 -3.64
C GLY A 104 0.62 -0.22 -3.57
N GLU A 105 1.16 0.99 -3.63
CA GLU A 105 2.60 1.25 -3.51
C GLU A 105 3.12 0.83 -2.13
N HIS A 106 2.43 1.21 -1.06
CA HIS A 106 2.80 0.84 0.30
C HIS A 106 2.74 -0.67 0.53
N VAL A 107 1.75 -1.36 -0.04
CA VAL A 107 1.67 -2.82 0.10
C VAL A 107 2.80 -3.51 -0.67
N LYS A 108 3.13 -3.03 -1.87
CA LYS A 108 4.24 -3.54 -2.68
C LYS A 108 5.58 -3.35 -1.96
N ASP A 109 5.81 -2.18 -1.36
CA ASP A 109 7.02 -1.90 -0.59
C ASP A 109 7.20 -2.89 0.58
N ILE A 110 6.11 -3.23 1.28
CA ILE A 110 6.16 -4.22 2.38
C ILE A 110 6.54 -5.60 1.85
N VAL A 111 6.00 -6.02 0.70
CA VAL A 111 6.36 -7.32 0.08
C VAL A 111 7.83 -7.33 -0.34
N ILE A 112 8.32 -6.26 -0.96
CA ILE A 112 9.73 -6.14 -1.38
C ILE A 112 10.67 -6.15 -0.18
N LEU A 113 10.34 -5.40 0.87
CA LEU A 113 11.13 -5.38 2.09
C LEU A 113 11.16 -6.75 2.76
N SER A 114 10.02 -7.43 2.82
CA SER A 114 9.93 -8.77 3.44
C SER A 114 10.71 -9.81 2.64
N SER A 115 10.62 -9.78 1.30
CA SER A 115 11.36 -10.70 0.43
C SER A 115 12.87 -10.47 0.49
N LEU A 116 13.30 -9.20 0.48
CA LEU A 116 14.69 -8.84 0.69
C LEU A 116 15.18 -9.31 2.06
N THR A 117 14.39 -9.10 3.11
CA THR A 117 14.71 -9.56 4.46
C THR A 117 14.89 -11.07 4.50
N HIS A 118 13.97 -11.85 3.91
CA HIS A 118 14.06 -13.31 3.85
C HIS A 118 15.35 -13.79 3.17
N VAL A 119 15.71 -13.19 2.04
CA VAL A 119 16.95 -13.56 1.34
C VAL A 119 18.19 -13.16 2.14
N LEU A 120 18.23 -11.96 2.72
CA LEU A 120 19.38 -11.51 3.51
C LEU A 120 19.55 -12.28 4.81
N THR A 121 18.46 -12.75 5.43
CA THR A 121 18.52 -13.54 6.66
C THR A 121 19.25 -14.87 6.49
N ILE A 122 19.37 -15.38 5.26
CA ILE A 122 20.23 -16.54 4.94
C ILE A 122 21.70 -16.23 5.27
N LEU A 123 22.14 -14.99 5.04
CA LEU A 123 23.52 -14.56 5.29
C LEU A 123 23.74 -14.21 6.77
N SER A 124 22.73 -13.61 7.41
CA SER A 124 22.83 -13.22 8.82
C SER A 124 21.48 -13.01 9.49
N ASN A 125 21.31 -13.56 10.69
CA ASN A 125 20.11 -13.37 11.50
C ASN A 125 19.86 -11.91 11.92
N TYR A 126 20.86 -11.01 11.89
CA TYR A 126 20.62 -9.59 12.19
C TYR A 126 19.65 -8.92 11.20
N PHE A 127 19.49 -9.46 10.00
CA PHE A 127 18.59 -8.86 9.01
C PHE A 127 17.11 -8.99 9.38
N TRP A 128 16.73 -9.84 10.35
CA TRP A 128 15.36 -9.86 10.88
C TRP A 128 14.88 -8.49 11.40
N PHE A 129 15.81 -7.65 11.87
CA PHE A 129 15.49 -6.29 12.32
C PHE A 129 14.95 -5.38 11.20
N LEU A 130 15.19 -5.69 9.92
CA LEU A 130 14.60 -4.95 8.80
C LEU A 130 13.06 -5.01 8.80
N LEU A 131 12.46 -6.07 9.37
CA LEU A 131 11.01 -6.16 9.51
C LEU A 131 10.43 -5.06 10.40
N LEU A 132 11.21 -4.47 11.31
CA LEU A 132 10.77 -3.33 12.14
C LEU A 132 10.46 -2.08 11.30
N LEU A 133 10.96 -1.99 10.06
CA LEU A 133 10.61 -0.91 9.14
C LEU A 133 9.14 -0.97 8.70
N VAL A 134 8.50 -2.15 8.73
CA VAL A 134 7.07 -2.30 8.39
C VAL A 134 6.16 -1.55 9.38
N PRO A 135 6.19 -1.81 10.71
CA PRO A 135 5.38 -1.06 11.65
C PRO A 135 5.79 0.40 11.73
N LEU A 136 7.08 0.73 11.57
CA LEU A 136 7.56 2.12 11.53
C LEU A 136 6.93 2.89 10.35
N ARG A 137 6.88 2.27 9.16
CA ARG A 137 6.25 2.86 7.97
C ARG A 137 4.75 3.01 8.15
N ALA A 138 4.08 1.99 8.70
CA ALA A 138 2.65 2.04 9.00
C ALA A 138 2.31 3.17 10.00
N PHE A 139 3.11 3.30 11.05
CA PHE A 139 2.98 4.39 12.02
C PHE A 139 3.19 5.75 11.37
N TRP A 140 4.21 5.90 10.52
CA TRP A 140 4.45 7.16 9.79
C TRP A 140 3.28 7.56 8.89
N LEU A 141 2.66 6.58 8.21
CA LEU A 141 1.49 6.81 7.37
C LEU A 141 0.29 7.26 8.21
N LEU A 142 0.04 6.58 9.33
CA LEU A 142 -1.02 6.90 10.28
C LEU A 142 -0.81 8.28 10.92
N TRP A 143 0.45 8.61 11.26
CA TRP A 143 0.82 9.90 11.79
C TRP A 143 0.53 11.03 10.81
N LYS A 144 0.97 10.91 9.54
CA LYS A 144 0.75 11.96 8.55
C LYS A 144 -0.72 12.11 8.14
N ASN A 145 -1.47 11.02 8.07
CA ASN A 145 -2.82 11.03 7.50
C ASN A 145 -3.92 11.24 8.55
N VAL A 146 -3.72 10.81 9.80
CA VAL A 146 -4.75 10.80 10.84
C VAL A 146 -4.33 11.63 12.05
N LEU A 147 -3.25 11.25 12.73
CA LEU A 147 -2.91 11.84 14.03
C LEU A 147 -2.41 13.28 13.90
N GLY A 148 -1.48 13.55 12.98
CA GLY A 148 -0.90 14.87 12.77
C GLY A 148 -1.97 15.93 12.51
N PRO A 149 -2.85 15.77 11.50
CA PRO A 149 -3.95 16.69 11.27
C PRO A 149 -4.89 16.81 12.47
N TRP A 150 -5.15 15.74 13.23
CA TRP A 150 -6.02 15.79 14.40
C TRP A 150 -5.42 16.60 15.57
N PHE A 151 -4.12 16.46 15.83
CA PHE A 151 -3.42 17.19 16.90
C PHE A 151 -3.07 18.64 16.54
N PHE A 152 -2.79 18.91 15.25
CA PHE A 152 -2.33 20.21 14.76
C PHE A 152 -3.35 20.89 13.85
N GLN A 153 -4.64 20.58 14.03
CA GLN A 153 -5.71 21.35 13.44
C GLN A 153 -5.64 22.78 14.00
N GLU A 154 -5.08 23.71 13.23
CA GLU A 154 -5.27 25.13 13.49
C GLU A 154 -6.79 25.41 13.46
N ALA A 155 -7.31 26.10 14.49
CA ALA A 155 -8.68 26.59 14.48
C ALA A 155 -8.92 27.27 13.12
N PRO A 156 -10.06 27.01 12.44
CA PRO A 156 -10.24 27.37 11.03
C PRO A 156 -9.94 28.84 10.83
N GLN A 157 -8.72 29.15 10.35
CA GLN A 157 -8.40 30.46 9.84
C GLN A 157 -9.09 30.52 8.50
N ASP A 158 -10.14 31.34 8.41
CA ASP A 158 -10.88 31.63 7.19
C ASP A 158 -9.89 32.02 6.07
N THR A 159 -9.44 31.01 5.34
CA THR A 159 -8.59 31.19 4.18
C THR A 159 -9.53 31.49 3.01
N GLU A 160 -9.23 32.47 2.16
CA GLU A 160 -10.10 32.90 1.05
C GLU A 160 -10.58 31.77 0.11
N GLN A 161 -9.91 30.61 0.09
CA GLN A 161 -10.36 29.42 -0.64
C GLN A 161 -11.64 28.80 -0.04
N ASP A 162 -11.83 28.91 1.27
CA ASP A 162 -12.97 28.33 1.97
C ASP A 162 -14.22 29.22 1.85
N GLU A 163 -14.07 30.54 1.78
CA GLU A 163 -15.17 31.44 1.41
C GLU A 163 -15.74 31.13 0.02
N LYS A 164 -14.88 30.87 -0.98
CA LYS A 164 -15.33 30.53 -2.34
C LYS A 164 -16.01 29.17 -2.40
N LYS A 165 -15.55 28.19 -1.62
CA LYS A 165 -16.20 26.87 -1.51
C LYS A 165 -17.53 26.97 -0.75
N LYS A 166 -17.59 27.70 0.37
CA LYS A 166 -18.82 27.99 1.12
C LYS A 166 -19.86 28.68 0.24
N LYS A 167 -19.50 29.76 -0.48
CA LYS A 167 -20.41 30.45 -1.42
C LYS A 167 -20.90 29.54 -2.56
N LYS A 168 -20.06 28.63 -3.06
CA LYS A 168 -20.47 27.65 -4.10
C LYS A 168 -21.41 26.58 -3.54
N MET A 169 -21.21 26.17 -2.29
CA MET A 169 -22.07 25.21 -1.58
C MET A 169 -23.44 25.83 -1.25
N GLU A 170 -23.47 27.09 -0.77
CA GLU A 170 -24.69 27.85 -0.53
C GLU A 170 -25.51 28.09 -1.81
N ARG A 171 -24.85 28.45 -2.92
CA ARG A 171 -25.51 28.57 -4.23
C ARG A 171 -26.12 27.26 -4.72
N LYS A 172 -25.52 26.12 -4.36
CA LYS A 172 -26.09 24.80 -4.64
C LYS A 172 -27.29 24.51 -3.75
N MET A 173 -27.19 24.72 -2.44
CA MET A 173 -28.31 24.47 -1.52
C MET A 173 -29.56 25.31 -1.87
N LYS A 174 -29.39 26.58 -2.22
CA LYS A 174 -30.51 27.45 -2.64
C LYS A 174 -31.21 26.97 -3.92
N ARG A 175 -30.53 26.21 -4.78
CA ARG A 175 -31.14 25.59 -5.98
C ARG A 175 -31.92 24.31 -5.69
N TYR A 176 -31.72 23.69 -4.53
CA TYR A 176 -32.48 22.51 -4.10
C TYR A 176 -33.64 22.88 -3.16
N GLN A 177 -33.72 24.13 -2.69
CA GLN A 177 -34.78 24.65 -1.83
C GLN A 177 -35.82 25.50 -2.59
N GLN A 178 -35.70 25.63 -3.91
CA GLN A 178 -36.74 26.12 -4.83
C GLN A 178 -37.31 24.93 -5.60
#